data_AF-A0A6L3N5M7-F1
#
_entry.id   AF-A0A6L3N5M7-F1
#
_cell.length_a   1.000
_cell.length_b   1.000
_cell.length_c   1.000
_cell.angle_alpha   90.00
_cell.angle_beta   90.00
_cell.angle_gamma   90.00
#
_symmetry.space_group_name_H-M   'P 1'
#
loop_
_entity.id
_entity.type
_entity.pdbx_description
1 polymer ?
#
loop_
_entity_poly.entity_id
_entity_poly.type
_entity_poly.pdbx_seq_one_letter_code
_entity_poly.pdbx_strand_id
1 'polypeptide(L)'
;MLDYFEREAGKQAGDTAKAARVMVDAVKSDVTPSRLTLGKDAYRAWDAAIAARQADLAACHDRGEATAYDGVEVTSIESLSA
;
A
#
# COMPACT_ATOMS: atom_id res chain seq x y z
N MET A 1 6.77 31.31 -12.03
CA MET A 1 7.49 30.58 -10.96
C MET A 1 7.37 31.33 -9.63
N LEU A 2 7.53 32.66 -9.60
CA LEU A 2 7.24 33.49 -8.43
C LEU A 2 5.79 33.33 -7.92
N ASP A 3 4.79 33.38 -8.81
CA ASP A 3 3.37 33.22 -8.47
C ASP A 3 3.03 31.87 -7.79
N TYR A 4 3.79 30.82 -8.12
CA TYR A 4 3.62 29.51 -7.50
C TYR A 4 4.08 29.55 -6.04
N PHE A 5 5.27 30.11 -5.80
CA PHE A 5 5.81 30.21 -4.44
C PHE A 5 4.95 31.11 -3.56
N GLU A 6 4.40 32.21 -4.09
CA GLU A 6 3.50 33.07 -3.32
C GLU A 6 2.20 32.37 -2.92
N ARG A 7 1.59 31.61 -3.85
CA ARG A 7 0.32 30.91 -3.59
C ARG A 7 0.45 29.68 -2.69
N GLU A 8 1.57 28.98 -2.82
CA GLU A 8 1.83 27.72 -2.13
C GLU A 8 2.78 27.88 -0.93
N ALA A 9 3.24 29.10 -0.63
CA ALA A 9 4.02 29.38 0.57
C ALA A 9 3.29 28.89 1.83
N GLY A 10 3.96 28.06 2.62
CA GLY A 10 3.40 27.46 3.83
C GLY A 10 2.44 26.29 3.59
N LYS A 11 2.20 25.88 2.33
CA LYS A 11 1.43 24.68 2.00
C LYS A 11 2.36 23.55 1.59
N GLN A 12 2.09 22.36 2.12
CA GLN A 12 2.57 21.12 1.53
C GLN A 12 1.51 20.62 0.53
N ALA A 13 1.86 19.66 -0.34
CA ALA A 13 0.88 19.04 -1.23
C ALA A 13 -0.30 18.40 -0.46
N GLY A 14 -0.06 17.99 0.79
CA GLY A 14 -1.07 17.53 1.74
C GLY A 14 -1.42 18.57 2.81
N ASP A 15 -2.64 18.46 3.34
CA ASP A 15 -3.14 19.22 4.49
C ASP A 15 -2.76 18.50 5.80
N THR A 16 -1.81 19.07 6.55
CA THR A 16 -1.24 18.46 7.75
C THR A 16 -2.24 18.34 8.89
N ALA A 17 -3.19 19.29 9.03
CA ALA A 17 -4.21 19.24 10.06
C ALA A 17 -5.19 18.07 9.82
N LYS A 18 -5.56 17.83 8.56
CA LYS A 18 -6.37 16.66 8.18
C LYS A 18 -5.61 15.36 8.38
N ALA A 19 -4.33 15.31 8.01
CA ALA A 19 -3.49 14.14 8.21
C ALA A 19 -3.43 13.74 9.70
N ALA A 20 -3.17 14.71 10.59
CA ALA A 20 -3.12 14.47 12.03
C ALA A 20 -4.47 13.95 12.58
N ARG A 21 -5.59 14.50 12.10
CA ARG A 21 -6.93 14.02 12.49
C ARG A 21 -7.15 12.56 12.11
N VAL A 22 -6.80 12.17 10.89
CA VAL A 22 -6.91 10.78 10.43
C VAL A 22 -6.02 9.84 11.26
N MET A 23 -4.83 10.26 11.66
CA MET A 23 -3.96 9.47 12.55
C MET A 23 -4.62 9.22 13.91
N VAL A 24 -5.21 10.26 14.51
CA VAL A 24 -5.92 10.14 15.80
C VAL A 24 -7.13 9.23 15.66
N ASP A 25 -7.90 9.36 14.58
CA ASP A 25 -9.07 8.53 14.32
C ASP A 25 -8.66 7.06 14.10
N ALA A 26 -7.54 6.79 13.40
CA ALA A 26 -7.03 5.44 13.20
C ALA A 26 -6.61 4.74 14.50
N VAL A 27 -5.97 5.47 15.43
CA VAL A 27 -5.58 4.94 16.76
C VAL A 27 -6.80 4.64 17.64
N LYS A 28 -7.90 5.37 17.43
CA LYS A 28 -9.16 5.18 18.18
C LYS A 28 -10.09 4.17 17.52
N SER A 29 -9.74 3.63 16.35
CA SER A 29 -10.55 2.69 15.60
C SER A 29 -10.43 1.28 16.19
N ASP A 30 -11.56 0.58 16.32
CA ASP A 30 -11.58 -0.84 16.66
C ASP A 30 -10.84 -1.71 15.63
N VAL A 31 -10.67 -1.19 14.41
CA VAL A 31 -9.84 -1.77 13.35
C VAL A 31 -8.68 -0.82 13.08
N THR A 32 -7.56 -1.02 13.77
CA THR A 32 -6.34 -0.24 13.57
C THR A 32 -5.57 -0.79 12.36
N PRO A 33 -5.31 0.01 11.32
CA PRO A 33 -4.60 -0.48 10.13
C PRO A 33 -3.11 -0.65 10.43
N SER A 34 -2.50 -1.74 9.94
CA SER A 34 -1.04 -1.93 10.00
C SER A 34 -0.27 -0.87 9.20
N ARG A 35 -0.93 -0.25 8.21
CA ARG A 35 -0.37 0.86 7.43
C ARG A 35 -1.43 1.92 7.15
N LEU A 36 -1.12 3.17 7.49
CA LEU A 36 -2.00 4.32 7.23
C LEU A 36 -1.43 5.20 6.11
N THR A 37 -1.99 5.05 4.91
CA THR A 37 -1.59 5.86 3.73
C THR A 37 -2.37 7.17 3.70
N LEU A 38 -1.67 8.30 3.58
CA LEU A 38 -2.23 9.65 3.60
C LEU A 38 -1.78 10.43 2.37
N GLY A 39 -2.73 11.07 1.68
CA GLY A 39 -2.45 11.86 0.48
C GLY A 39 -2.63 11.07 -0.81
N LYS A 40 -3.12 11.77 -1.85
CA LYS A 40 -3.47 11.17 -3.15
C LYS A 40 -2.24 10.64 -3.89
N ASP A 41 -1.12 11.34 -3.79
CA ASP A 41 0.16 10.94 -4.33
C ASP A 41 0.68 9.65 -3.70
N ALA A 42 0.56 9.51 -2.38
CA ALA A 42 0.92 8.28 -1.67
C ALA A 42 0.05 7.10 -2.12
N TYR A 43 -1.26 7.28 -2.28
CA TYR A 43 -2.15 6.24 -2.84
C TYR A 43 -1.73 5.83 -4.25
N ARG A 44 -1.48 6.81 -5.15
CA ARG A 44 -1.01 6.51 -6.51
C ARG A 44 0.29 5.71 -6.53
N ALA A 45 1.22 6.01 -5.62
CA ALA A 45 2.47 5.28 -5.50
C ALA A 45 2.24 3.83 -5.04
N TRP A 46 1.35 3.62 -4.05
CA TRP A 46 0.98 2.28 -3.58
C TRP A 46 0.26 1.47 -4.65
N ASP A 47 -0.71 2.06 -5.35
CA ASP A 47 -1.44 1.39 -6.42
C ASP A 47 -0.48 0.92 -7.52
N ALA A 48 0.45 1.78 -7.94
CA ALA A 48 1.47 1.42 -8.92
C ALA A 48 2.39 0.29 -8.42
N ALA A 49 2.82 0.34 -7.16
CA ALA A 49 3.68 -0.69 -6.57
C ALA A 49 2.97 -2.05 -6.45
N ILE A 50 1.68 -2.05 -6.08
CA ILE A 50 0.85 -3.26 -5.99
C ILE A 50 0.66 -3.85 -7.39
N ALA A 51 0.27 -3.02 -8.37
CA ALA A 51 0.07 -3.46 -9.75
C ALA A 51 1.35 -4.07 -10.35
N ALA A 52 2.50 -3.44 -10.11
CA ALA A 52 3.79 -3.96 -10.58
C ALA A 52 4.12 -5.33 -9.96
N ARG A 53 3.89 -5.51 -8.65
CA ARG A 53 4.08 -6.80 -7.98
C ARG A 53 3.14 -7.88 -8.49
N GLN A 54 1.87 -7.55 -8.68
CA GLN A 54 0.89 -8.48 -9.23
C GLN A 54 1.28 -8.92 -10.65
N ALA A 55 1.73 -7.99 -11.49
CA ALA A 55 2.18 -8.30 -12.84
C ALA A 55 3.41 -9.23 -12.84
N ASP A 56 4.38 -8.98 -11.96
CA ASP A 56 5.59 -9.80 -11.83
C ASP A 56 5.27 -11.23 -11.35
N LEU A 57 4.40 -11.36 -10.35
CA LEU A 57 3.91 -12.67 -9.86
C LEU A 57 3.14 -13.40 -10.97
N ALA A 58 2.24 -12.72 -11.67
CA ALA A 58 1.46 -13.32 -12.74
C ALA A 58 2.34 -13.84 -13.88
N ALA A 59 3.43 -13.14 -14.21
CA ALA A 59 4.34 -13.54 -15.28
C ALA A 59 5.07 -14.86 -15.02
N CYS A 60 5.21 -15.26 -13.75
CA CYS A 60 5.89 -16.50 -13.39
C CYS A 60 4.97 -17.56 -12.76
N HIS A 61 3.70 -17.25 -12.52
CA HIS A 61 2.76 -18.05 -11.74
C HIS A 61 2.74 -19.53 -12.17
N ASP A 62 2.35 -19.81 -13.42
CA ASP A 62 2.18 -21.19 -13.90
C ASP A 62 3.49 -21.99 -13.88
N ARG A 63 4.61 -21.33 -14.20
CA ARG A 63 5.93 -21.95 -14.14
C ARG A 63 6.37 -22.24 -12.71
N GLY A 64 5.98 -21.38 -11.77
CA GLY A 64 6.22 -21.56 -10.35
C GLY A 64 5.41 -22.74 -9.81
N GLU A 65 4.11 -22.79 -10.10
CA GLU A 65 3.24 -23.89 -9.66
C GLU A 65 3.67 -25.24 -10.24
N ALA A 66 4.14 -25.28 -11.49
CA ALA A 66 4.65 -26.49 -12.14
C ALA A 66 5.92 -27.08 -11.49
N THR A 67 6.50 -26.43 -10.48
CA THR A 67 7.64 -26.99 -9.71
C THR A 67 7.21 -27.93 -8.58
N ALA A 68 5.92 -28.05 -8.29
CA ALA A 68 5.42 -28.97 -7.29
C ALA A 68 5.70 -30.43 -7.66
N TYR A 69 5.96 -31.28 -6.66
CA TYR A 69 6.01 -32.72 -6.85
C TYR A 69 4.61 -33.29 -7.09
N ASP A 70 4.46 -34.17 -8.08
CA ASP A 70 3.21 -34.88 -8.33
C ASP A 70 2.83 -35.80 -7.16
N GLY A 71 1.56 -35.78 -6.76
CA GLY A 71 0.98 -36.72 -5.79
C GLY A 71 1.39 -36.51 -4.33
N VAL A 72 2.06 -35.41 -4.00
CA VAL A 72 2.44 -35.07 -2.62
C VAL A 72 1.33 -34.26 -1.96
N GLU A 73 1.03 -34.59 -0.70
CA GLU A 73 0.10 -33.82 0.12
C GLU A 73 0.68 -32.43 0.42
N VAL A 74 -0.05 -31.39 0.01
CA VAL A 74 0.33 -29.99 0.27
C VAL A 74 -0.42 -29.50 1.50
N THR A 75 0.31 -29.13 2.54
CA THR A 75 -0.24 -28.36 3.66
C THR A 75 -0.16 -26.87 3.35
N SER A 76 -1.22 -26.13 3.65
CA SER A 76 -1.23 -24.68 3.48
C SER A 76 -0.20 -24.02 4.38
N ILE A 77 0.58 -23.09 3.84
CA ILE A 77 1.34 -22.16 4.68
C ILE A 77 0.30 -21.27 5.36
N GLU A 78 0.23 -21.32 6.69
CA GLU A 78 -0.66 -20.43 7.43
C GLU A 78 -0.35 -18.98 7.05
N SER A 79 -1.41 -18.20 6.81
CA SER A 79 -1.29 -16.76 6.61
C SER A 79 -0.54 -16.18 7.79
N LEU A 80 0.65 -15.61 7.55
CA LEU A 80 1.33 -14.79 8.55
C LEU A 80 0.34 -13.69 8.97
N SER A 81 -0.17 -13.76 10.20
CA SER A 81 -0.97 -12.69 10.79
C SER A 81 -0.08 -11.45 10.88
N ALA A 82 -0.36 -10.45 10.04
CA ALA A 82 0.30 -9.16 10.06
C ALA A 82 -0.23 -8.25 11.17
#